data_AF-H8H3A0-F1
#
_entry.id   AF-H8H3A0-F1
#
_cell.length_a   1.000
_cell.length_b   1.000
_cell.length_c   1.000
_cell.angle_alpha   90.00
_cell.angle_beta   90.00
_cell.angle_gamma   90.00
#
_symmetry.space_group_name_H-M   'P 1'
#
loop_
_entity.id
_entity.type
_entity.pdbx_description
1 polymer ?
#
loop_
_entity_poly.entity_id
_entity_poly.type
_entity_poly.pdbx_seq_one_letter_code
_entity_poly.pdbx_strand_id
1 'polypeptide(L)'
;MDHTTWHYGQTPLNILVLGALLGGVVIPLVWSILPHQGNSCTAARILLVARLLKVLPARRWAVVIADREFVGREWCSFLRWKRIRHCIRIRENTRIEDELVRDLFTTLQLAVLRGIFRGR
;
A
#
# COMPACT_ATOMS: atom_id res chain seq x y z
N MET A 1 1.44 4.47 1.27
CA MET A 1 2.46 3.60 1.87
C MET A 1 3.49 3.37 0.80
N ASP A 2 4.76 3.53 1.18
CA ASP A 2 5.88 3.49 0.25
C ASP A 2 7.07 2.81 0.90
N HIS A 3 7.95 2.23 0.09
CA HIS A 3 9.22 1.66 0.52
C HIS A 3 10.35 2.38 -0.20
N THR A 4 11.27 2.98 0.56
CA THR A 4 12.37 3.77 0.02
C THR A 4 13.69 3.29 0.60
N THR A 5 14.74 3.22 -0.23
CA THR A 5 16.09 2.88 0.20
C THR A 5 16.96 4.12 0.20
N TRP A 6 17.45 4.49 1.38
CA TRP A 6 18.38 5.59 1.59
C TRP A 6 19.78 5.03 1.82
N HIS A 7 20.83 5.76 1.45
CA HIS A 7 22.20 5.34 1.71
C HIS A 7 22.81 6.24 2.79
N TYR A 8 23.14 5.67 3.93
CA TYR A 8 23.94 6.33 4.96
C TYR A 8 25.39 5.88 4.80
N GLY A 9 26.17 6.68 4.05
CA GLY A 9 27.46 6.23 3.53
C GLY A 9 27.27 5.01 2.62
N GLN A 10 27.93 3.90 2.97
CA GLN A 10 27.82 2.62 2.25
C GLN A 10 26.70 1.71 2.81
N THR A 11 26.01 2.12 3.87
CA THR A 11 24.97 1.29 4.51
C THR A 11 23.59 1.63 3.94
N PRO A 12 22.90 0.69 3.27
CA PRO A 12 21.55 0.90 2.79
C PRO A 12 20.55 0.81 3.95
N LEU A 13 19.72 1.85 4.08
CA LEU A 13 18.61 1.95 5.00
C LEU A 13 17.31 1.77 4.23
N ASN A 14 16.67 0.63 4.41
CA ASN A 14 15.37 0.33 3.82
C ASN A 14 14.29 0.85 4.76
N ILE A 15 13.50 1.82 4.30
CA ILE A 15 12.53 2.53 5.12
C ILE A 15 11.13 2.24 4.55
N LEU A 16 10.29 1.60 5.37
CA LEU A 16 8.86 1.47 5.09
C LEU A 16 8.13 2.66 5.72
N VAL A 17 7.40 3.42 4.91
CA VAL A 17 6.76 4.68 5.33
C VAL A 17 5.25 4.65 5.08
N LEU A 18 4.50 5.15 6.05
CA LEU A 18 3.09 5.53 5.90
C LEU A 18 2.96 7.03 6.16
N GLY A 19 2.63 7.78 5.11
CA GLY A 19 2.42 9.22 5.15
C GLY A 19 1.02 9.65 4.74
N ALA A 20 0.65 10.87 5.08
CA ALA A 20 -0.55 11.55 4.61
C ALA A 20 -0.22 12.40 3.38
N LEU A 21 -1.08 12.34 2.36
CA LEU A 21 -1.00 13.22 1.21
C LEU A 21 -1.71 14.54 1.54
N LEU A 22 -0.98 15.66 1.52
CA LEU A 22 -1.49 17.00 1.76
C LEU A 22 -0.94 17.95 0.69
N GLY A 23 -1.82 18.54 -0.13
CA GLY A 23 -1.41 19.53 -1.14
C GLY A 23 -0.39 19.02 -2.16
N GLY A 24 -0.43 17.73 -2.52
CA GLY A 24 0.53 17.12 -3.45
C GLY A 24 1.83 16.65 -2.80
N VAL A 25 2.04 16.92 -1.52
CA VAL A 25 3.21 16.47 -0.75
C VAL A 25 2.81 15.33 0.19
N VAL A 26 3.70 14.35 0.35
CA VAL A 26 3.53 13.28 1.33
C VAL A 26 4.24 13.67 2.63
N ILE A 27 3.49 13.82 3.71
CA ILE A 27 4.02 14.05 5.06
C ILE A 27 4.12 12.69 5.75
N PRO A 28 5.33 12.20 6.10
CA PRO A 28 5.49 10.95 6.83
C PRO A 28 4.80 11.01 8.20
N LEU A 29 3.98 10.01 8.53
CA LEU A 29 3.32 9.92 9.84
C LEU A 29 3.95 8.86 10.73
N VAL A 30 4.35 7.74 10.13
CA VAL A 30 5.06 6.65 10.81
C VAL A 30 5.97 5.93 9.82
N TRP A 31 7.12 5.47 10.29
CA TRP A 31 8.04 4.67 9.49
C TRP A 31 8.67 3.53 10.29
N SER A 32 9.33 2.61 9.61
CA SER A 32 10.16 1.57 10.22
C SER A 32 11.35 1.26 9.33
N ILE A 33 12.51 1.09 9.95
CA ILE A 33 13.72 0.63 9.26
C ILE A 33 13.62 -0.90 9.16
N LEU A 34 13.74 -1.43 7.95
CA LEU A 34 13.74 -2.86 7.68
C LEU A 34 15.17 -3.39 7.71
N PRO A 35 15.43 -4.51 8.41
CA PRO A 35 16.79 -5.02 8.62
C PRO A 35 17.42 -5.68 7.38
N HIS A 36 16.68 -5.84 6.29
CA HIS A 36 17.11 -6.52 5.07
C HIS A 36 16.68 -5.74 3.83
N GLN A 37 17.48 -5.88 2.76
CA GLN A 37 17.14 -5.38 1.43
C GLN A 37 16.01 -6.22 0.83
N GLY A 38 15.06 -5.55 0.18
CA GLY A 38 13.92 -6.19 -0.46
C GLY A 38 12.59 -5.67 0.07
N ASN A 39 11.52 -6.29 -0.44
CA ASN A 39 10.16 -5.83 -0.21
C ASN A 39 9.71 -6.09 1.25
N SER A 40 8.87 -5.21 1.79
CA SER A 40 8.36 -5.37 3.16
C SER A 40 7.53 -6.66 3.30
N CYS A 41 7.81 -7.46 4.33
CA CYS A 41 6.95 -8.60 4.65
C CYS A 41 5.57 -8.10 5.14
N THR A 42 4.53 -8.92 5.00
CA THR A 42 3.16 -8.56 5.41
C THR A 42 3.11 -8.12 6.88
N ALA A 43 3.85 -8.80 7.75
CA ALA A 43 3.91 -8.48 9.18
C ALA A 43 4.42 -7.05 9.43
N ALA A 44 5.44 -6.59 8.70
CA ALA A 44 5.97 -5.24 8.83
C ALA A 44 4.92 -4.18 8.44
N ARG A 45 4.18 -4.41 7.34
CA ARG A 45 3.09 -3.54 6.87
C ARG A 45 1.96 -3.44 7.89
N ILE A 46 1.53 -4.59 8.42
CA ILE A 46 0.50 -4.67 9.46
C ILE A 46 0.94 -3.93 10.72
N LEU A 47 2.17 -4.17 11.18
CA LEU A 47 2.70 -3.54 12.38
C LEU A 47 2.77 -2.01 12.22
N LEU A 48 3.20 -1.52 11.05
CA LEU A 48 3.28 -0.09 10.78
C LEU A 48 1.90 0.58 10.81
N VAL A 49 0.90 -0.02 10.16
CA VAL A 49 -0.49 0.49 10.22
C VAL A 49 -1.03 0.40 11.64
N ALA A 50 -0.81 -0.72 12.34
CA ALA A 50 -1.27 -0.90 13.71
C ALA A 50 -0.69 0.17 14.65
N ARG A 51 0.56 0.58 14.46
CA ARG A 51 1.17 1.70 15.20
C ARG A 51 0.43 3.01 14.95
N LEU A 52 0.17 3.37 13.69
CA LEU A 52 -0.56 4.60 13.39
C LEU A 52 -2.00 4.56 13.93
N LEU A 53 -2.66 3.41 13.89
CA LEU A 53 -4.02 3.25 14.41
C LEU A 53 -4.14 3.51 15.93
N LYS A 54 -3.05 3.38 16.70
CA LYS A 54 -3.04 3.71 18.13
C LYS A 54 -3.25 5.21 18.38
N VAL A 55 -2.88 6.06 17.43
CA VAL A 55 -2.94 7.53 17.58
C VAL A 55 -3.92 8.20 16.61
N LEU A 56 -4.15 7.59 15.44
CA LEU A 56 -5.06 8.11 14.42
C LEU A 56 -6.01 7.00 13.95
N PRO A 57 -7.30 7.01 14.36
CA PRO A 57 -8.21 5.93 14.06
C PRO A 57 -8.58 5.86 12.57
N ALA A 58 -8.74 4.64 12.06
CA ALA A 58 -9.04 4.34 10.65
C ALA A 58 -10.20 5.14 10.05
N ARG A 59 -11.24 5.46 10.84
CA ARG A 59 -12.40 6.25 10.39
C ARG A 59 -12.06 7.65 9.87
N ARG A 60 -10.88 8.18 10.23
CA ARG A 60 -10.38 9.47 9.73
C ARG A 60 -9.59 9.34 8.43
N TRP A 61 -9.33 8.11 7.97
CA TRP A 61 -8.51 7.87 6.79
C TRP A 61 -9.42 7.79 5.58
N ALA A 62 -9.14 8.58 4.54
CA ALA A 62 -9.87 8.50 3.28
C ALA A 62 -9.59 7.14 2.61
N VAL A 63 -8.31 6.86 2.35
CA VAL A 63 -7.85 5.64 1.67
C VAL A 63 -6.36 5.44 1.93
N VAL A 64 -5.91 4.18 2.02
CA VAL A 64 -4.49 3.83 1.94
C VAL A 64 -4.12 3.53 0.50
N ILE A 65 -3.19 4.29 -0.07
CA ILE A 65 -2.66 4.08 -1.42
C ILE A 65 -1.30 3.39 -1.32
N ALA A 66 -1.03 2.38 -2.16
CA ALA A 66 0.27 1.69 -2.21
C ALA A 66 0.56 1.11 -3.60
N ASP A 67 1.83 0.85 -3.89
CA ASP A 67 2.25 0.24 -5.16
C ASP A 67 2.07 -1.30 -5.19
N ARG A 68 2.29 -1.92 -6.35
CA ARG A 68 2.21 -3.36 -6.68
C ARG A 68 3.04 -4.26 -5.79
N GLU A 69 4.11 -3.74 -5.21
CA GLU A 69 4.92 -4.50 -4.26
C GLU A 69 4.18 -4.77 -2.94
N PHE A 70 3.15 -3.97 -2.64
CA PHE A 70 2.33 -4.10 -1.44
C PHE A 70 1.13 -5.02 -1.62
N VAL A 71 0.98 -5.70 -2.76
CA VAL A 71 -0.09 -6.69 -2.96
C VAL A 71 0.15 -7.91 -2.05
N GLY A 72 -0.93 -8.49 -1.51
CA GLY A 72 -0.86 -9.71 -0.71
C GLY A 72 -2.19 -10.05 -0.03
N ARG A 73 -2.57 -11.34 -0.01
CA ARG A 73 -3.87 -11.80 0.52
C ARG A 73 -4.07 -11.39 1.98
N GLU A 74 -3.12 -11.71 2.84
CA GLU A 74 -3.16 -11.40 4.27
C GLU A 74 -3.20 -9.90 4.54
N TRP A 75 -2.40 -9.13 3.80
CA TRP A 75 -2.38 -7.68 3.88
C TRP A 75 -3.74 -7.06 3.54
N CYS A 76 -4.31 -7.44 2.39
CA CYS A 76 -5.63 -6.97 1.99
C CYS A 76 -6.72 -7.42 2.99
N SER A 77 -6.63 -8.63 3.53
CA SER A 77 -7.55 -9.12 4.58
C SER A 77 -7.46 -8.29 5.86
N PHE A 78 -6.25 -7.93 6.29
CA PHE A 78 -6.06 -7.06 7.46
C PHE A 78 -6.69 -5.68 7.26
N LEU A 79 -6.46 -5.05 6.10
CA LEU A 79 -7.06 -3.75 5.78
C LEU A 79 -8.59 -3.82 5.78
N ARG A 80 -9.17 -4.87 5.20
CA ARG A 80 -10.63 -5.11 5.23
C ARG A 80 -11.15 -5.32 6.65
N TRP A 81 -10.47 -6.14 7.45
CA TRP A 81 -10.85 -6.40 8.84
C TRP A 81 -10.83 -5.12 9.68
N LYS A 82 -9.85 -4.23 9.46
CA LYS A 82 -9.79 -2.90 10.08
C LYS A 82 -10.72 -1.86 9.44
N ARG A 83 -11.51 -2.23 8.43
CA ARG A 83 -12.40 -1.34 7.66
C ARG A 83 -11.65 -0.14 7.06
N ILE A 84 -10.40 -0.37 6.65
CA ILE A 84 -9.56 0.63 5.98
C ILE A 84 -9.76 0.50 4.47
N ARG A 85 -10.31 1.55 3.86
CA ARG A 85 -10.37 1.68 2.40
C ARG A 85 -8.96 1.71 1.83
N HIS A 86 -8.72 1.01 0.74
CA HIS A 86 -7.39 0.93 0.14
C HIS A 86 -7.44 0.86 -1.39
N CYS A 87 -6.39 1.40 -1.99
CA CYS A 87 -6.12 1.36 -3.43
C CYS A 87 -4.68 0.90 -3.61
N ILE A 88 -4.49 -0.33 -4.09
CA ILE A 88 -3.17 -0.90 -4.31
C ILE A 88 -3.01 -1.10 -5.82
N ARG A 89 -1.93 -0.56 -6.40
CA ARG A 89 -1.65 -0.75 -7.83
C ARG A 89 -1.43 -2.23 -8.12
N ILE A 90 -1.99 -2.76 -9.20
CA ILE A 90 -1.80 -4.15 -9.63
C ILE A 90 -1.03 -4.14 -10.95
N ARG A 91 -0.17 -5.14 -11.21
CA ARG A 91 0.51 -5.26 -12.50
C ARG A 91 -0.49 -5.68 -13.57
N GLU A 92 -0.38 -5.10 -14.75
CA GLU A 92 -1.22 -5.43 -15.91
C GLU A 92 -1.23 -6.91 -16.29
N ASN A 93 -0.13 -7.62 -16.03
CA ASN A 93 0.06 -9.04 -16.30
C ASN A 93 -0.35 -9.94 -15.11
N THR A 94 -0.95 -9.37 -14.08
CA THR A 94 -1.52 -10.14 -12.97
C THR A 94 -2.72 -10.90 -13.50
N ARG A 95 -2.78 -12.21 -13.24
CA ARG A 95 -3.97 -13.02 -13.56
C ARG A 95 -5.01 -12.86 -12.46
N ILE A 96 -6.23 -12.56 -12.85
CA ILE A 96 -7.42 -12.61 -12.00
C ILE A 96 -8.30 -13.69 -12.60
N GLU A 97 -8.47 -14.79 -11.86
CA GLU A 97 -9.08 -16.01 -12.39
C GLU A 97 -8.28 -16.47 -13.63
N ASP A 98 -8.88 -16.44 -14.82
CA ASP A 98 -8.24 -16.88 -16.06
C ASP A 98 -7.80 -15.74 -16.98
N GLU A 99 -8.18 -14.49 -16.68
CA GLU A 99 -7.90 -13.30 -17.49
C GLU A 99 -6.79 -12.41 -16.91
N LEU A 100 -6.10 -11.65 -17.76
CA LEU A 100 -5.12 -10.67 -17.30
C LEU A 100 -5.79 -9.34 -16.97
N VAL A 101 -5.23 -8.62 -16.00
CA VAL A 101 -5.70 -7.29 -15.61
C VAL A 101 -5.79 -6.33 -16.81
N ARG A 102 -4.85 -6.37 -17.76
CA ARG A 102 -4.92 -5.53 -18.97
C ARG A 102 -6.16 -5.80 -19.83
N ASP A 103 -6.63 -7.05 -19.86
CA ASP A 103 -7.77 -7.48 -20.68
C ASP A 103 -9.10 -7.13 -19.97
N LEU A 104 -9.12 -7.25 -18.64
CA LEU A 104 -10.26 -6.88 -17.80
C LEU A 104 -10.50 -5.36 -17.73
N PHE A 105 -9.43 -4.56 -17.85
CA PHE A 105 -9.45 -3.12 -17.65
C PHE A 105 -9.05 -2.32 -18.90
N THR A 106 -9.40 -2.82 -20.10
CA THR A 106 -9.10 -2.18 -21.40
C THR A 106 -9.58 -0.74 -21.54
N THR A 107 -10.63 -0.36 -20.82
CA THR A 107 -11.22 1.00 -20.83
C THR A 107 -10.73 1.89 -19.69
N LEU A 108 -9.72 1.45 -18.93
CA LEU A 108 -9.16 2.22 -17.83
C LEU A 108 -8.23 3.32 -18.37
N GLN A 109 -8.62 4.57 -18.20
CA GLN A 109 -7.75 5.71 -18.49
C GLN A 109 -6.76 5.97 -17.35
N LEU A 110 -5.61 6.55 -17.67
CA LEU A 110 -4.67 7.04 -16.64
C LEU A 110 -5.40 7.97 -15.66
N ALA A 111 -5.10 7.83 -14.37
CA ALA A 111 -5.77 8.52 -13.25
C ALA A 111 -7.24 8.15 -12.98
N VAL A 112 -7.83 7.20 -13.71
CA VAL A 112 -9.15 6.65 -13.38
C VAL A 112 -9.00 5.43 -12.47
N LEU A 113 -9.64 5.50 -11.30
CA LEU A 113 -9.63 4.45 -10.30
C LEU A 113 -10.85 3.53 -10.53
N ARG A 114 -10.62 2.28 -10.94
CA ARG A 114 -11.67 1.24 -10.94
C ARG A 114 -11.37 0.20 -9.88
N GLY A 115 -12.36 -0.10 -9.06
CA GLY A 115 -12.28 -1.15 -8.05
C GLY A 115 -12.67 -2.51 -8.63
N ILE A 116 -12.04 -3.58 -8.13
CA ILE A 116 -12.41 -4.97 -8.43
C ILE A 116 -13.68 -5.39 -7.65
N PHE A 117 -14.23 -4.53 -6.79
CA PHE A 117 -15.35 -4.86 -5.91
C PHE A 117 -16.49 -3.84 -6.03
N ARG A 118 -17.67 -4.32 -6.46
CA ARG A 118 -18.96 -3.65 -6.24
C ARG A 118 -19.30 -3.78 -4.75
N GLY A 119 -19.54 -2.64 -4.10
CA GLY A 119 -19.89 -2.60 -2.68
C GLY A 119 -21.15 -3.40 -2.36
N ARG A 120 -21.15 -4.02 -1.18
CA ARG A 120 -22.34 -4.14 -0.32
C ARG A 120 -22.11 -3.24 0.88
#